data_AF-A0A4R6Q8A1-F1
#
_entry.id   AF-A0A4R6Q8A1-F1
#
_cell.length_a   1.000
_cell.length_b   1.000
_cell.length_c   1.000
_cell.angle_alpha   90.00
_cell.angle_beta   90.00
_cell.angle_gamma   90.00
#
_symmetry.space_group_name_H-M   'P 1'
#
loop_
_entity.id
_entity.type
_entity.pdbx_description
1 polymer ?
#
loop_
_entity_poly.entity_id
_entity_poly.type
_entity_poly.pdbx_seq_one_letter_code
_entity_poly.pdbx_strand_id
1 'polypeptide(L)'
;MNPQELIGRTLTNIFETKPSLVQEGIPGPASYFDIVIEIDGSDLFELGAHEILDWTKKDKLTSYEKSAWEVQNNFNVIGKKVTKVIQRDSEEYYDGSLILLLENNLMIEHQTTNGDQLFINKYKAED
;
A
#
# COMPACT_ATOMS: atom_id res chain seq x y z
N MET A 1 -11.20 5.07 -8.37
CA MET A 1 -11.60 3.80 -9.02
C MET A 1 -12.44 2.98 -8.05
N ASN A 2 -13.29 2.04 -8.50
CA ASN A 2 -13.89 1.07 -7.58
C ASN A 2 -12.80 0.04 -7.18
N PRO A 3 -12.40 -0.07 -5.90
CA PRO A 3 -11.29 -0.95 -5.51
C PRO A 3 -11.50 -2.43 -5.92
N GLN A 4 -12.75 -2.88 -6.05
CA GLN A 4 -13.07 -4.24 -6.49
C GLN A 4 -12.62 -4.54 -7.94
N GLU A 5 -12.41 -3.52 -8.77
CA GLU A 5 -11.91 -3.66 -10.15
C GLU A 5 -10.46 -4.16 -10.20
N LEU A 6 -9.73 -4.13 -9.08
CA LEU A 6 -8.40 -4.72 -9.00
C LEU A 6 -8.40 -6.24 -8.90
N ILE A 7 -9.52 -6.87 -8.52
CA ILE A 7 -9.59 -8.33 -8.34
C ILE A 7 -9.29 -9.04 -9.66
N GLY A 8 -8.37 -10.00 -9.59
CA GLY A 8 -7.88 -10.78 -10.72
C GLY A 8 -6.72 -10.14 -11.48
N ARG A 9 -6.41 -8.87 -11.21
CA ARG A 9 -5.30 -8.13 -11.83
C ARG A 9 -3.98 -8.38 -11.11
N THR A 10 -2.86 -8.19 -11.81
CA THR A 10 -1.53 -8.54 -11.31
C THR A 10 -0.80 -7.32 -10.78
N LEU A 11 -0.33 -7.37 -9.54
CA LEU A 11 0.57 -6.36 -8.99
C LEU A 11 1.97 -6.51 -9.59
N THR A 12 2.43 -5.55 -10.37
CA THR A 12 3.72 -5.59 -11.08
C THR A 12 4.79 -4.70 -10.47
N ASN A 13 4.41 -3.69 -9.69
CA ASN A 13 5.35 -2.86 -8.95
C ASN A 13 4.67 -2.16 -7.76
N ILE A 14 5.49 -1.69 -6.82
CA ILE A 14 5.09 -0.75 -5.77
C ILE A 14 6.12 0.37 -5.73
N PHE A 15 5.65 1.60 -5.58
CA PHE A 15 6.46 2.79 -5.48
C PHE A 15 6.04 3.63 -4.28
N GLU A 16 6.94 4.52 -3.90
CA GLU A 16 6.71 5.57 -2.91
C GLU A 16 7.14 6.92 -3.49
N THR A 17 6.41 7.98 -3.15
CA THR A 17 6.90 9.34 -3.39
C THR A 17 7.97 9.73 -2.36
N LYS A 18 8.70 10.81 -2.66
CA LYS A 18 9.64 11.36 -1.69
C LYS A 18 8.88 11.84 -0.45
N PRO A 19 9.24 11.39 0.76
CA PRO A 19 8.57 11.82 1.98
C PRO A 19 8.64 13.34 2.16
N SER A 20 7.51 13.93 2.52
CA SER A 20 7.47 15.25 3.12
C SER A 20 7.84 15.11 4.60
N LEU A 21 8.99 15.67 5.00
CA LEU A 21 9.39 15.72 6.40
C LEU A 21 8.51 16.77 7.11
N VAL A 22 7.87 16.43 8.23
CA VAL A 22 7.13 17.41 9.04
C VAL A 22 7.64 17.46 10.48
N GLN A 23 7.99 18.69 10.87
CA GLN A 23 8.32 19.32 12.16
C GLN A 23 9.00 18.54 13.30
N GLU A 24 10.10 19.13 13.78
CA GLU A 24 10.73 18.84 15.07
C GLU A 24 9.71 18.97 16.22
N GLY A 25 9.69 17.98 17.14
CA GLY A 25 8.96 18.09 18.42
C GLY A 25 8.05 16.91 18.80
N ILE A 26 7.86 15.92 17.93
CA ILE A 26 7.12 14.67 18.21
C ILE A 26 8.13 13.52 18.39
N PRO A 27 7.90 12.51 19.26
CA PRO A 27 8.81 11.36 19.41
C PRO A 27 8.94 10.57 18.09
N GLY A 28 9.99 10.86 17.32
CA GLY A 28 10.24 10.35 15.97
C GLY A 28 9.45 11.11 14.89
N PRO A 29 10.09 11.63 13.81
CA PRO A 29 9.35 12.36 12.78
C PRO A 29 8.48 11.42 11.95
N ALA A 30 7.16 11.65 11.96
CA ALA A 30 6.25 11.03 11.01
C ALA A 30 6.66 11.40 9.59
N SER A 31 6.66 10.42 8.69
CA SER A 31 6.95 10.60 7.27
C SER A 31 5.65 10.45 6.49
N TYR A 32 5.36 11.42 5.62
CA TYR A 32 4.16 11.37 4.79
C TYR A 32 4.56 11.26 3.31
N PHE A 33 4.06 10.23 2.65
CA PHE A 33 4.33 9.90 1.26
C PHE A 33 3.18 9.08 0.68
N ASP A 34 3.03 9.15 -0.63
CA ASP A 34 2.04 8.35 -1.34
C ASP A 34 2.62 6.98 -1.64
N ILE A 35 1.84 5.93 -1.42
CA ILE A 35 2.12 4.58 -1.90
C ILE A 35 1.42 4.41 -3.25
N VAL A 36 2.17 4.01 -4.26
CA VAL A 36 1.65 3.84 -5.62
C VAL A 36 1.86 2.40 -6.06
N ILE A 37 0.80 1.72 -6.47
CA ILE A 37 0.86 0.37 -7.02
C ILE A 37 0.78 0.42 -8.55
N GLU A 38 1.55 -0.44 -9.21
CA GLU A 38 1.42 -0.71 -10.63
C GLU A 38 0.70 -2.03 -10.84
N ILE A 39 -0.34 -1.99 -11.66
CA ILE A 39 -1.17 -3.13 -11.98
C ILE A 39 -1.06 -3.43 -13.48
N ASP A 40 -0.89 -4.72 -13.79
CA ASP A 40 -0.73 -5.28 -15.13
C ASP A 40 0.37 -4.61 -15.99
N GLY A 41 1.35 -3.97 -15.33
CA GLY A 41 2.54 -3.40 -15.96
C GLY A 41 2.38 -1.97 -16.52
N SER A 42 1.23 -1.31 -16.33
CA SER A 42 1.03 0.06 -16.82
C SER A 42 0.13 0.93 -15.98
N ASP A 43 -0.86 0.35 -15.30
CA ASP A 43 -1.86 1.14 -14.61
C ASP A 43 -1.36 1.49 -13.22
N LEU A 44 -1.22 2.79 -12.97
CA LEU A 44 -0.73 3.32 -11.70
C LEU A 44 -1.89 3.81 -10.85
N PHE A 45 -1.92 3.35 -9.60
CA PHE A 45 -2.93 3.75 -8.62
C PHE A 45 -2.27 4.18 -7.32
N GLU A 46 -2.77 5.25 -6.73
CA GLU A 46 -2.49 5.59 -5.34
C GLU A 46 -3.26 4.62 -4.44
N LEU A 47 -2.52 3.93 -3.58
CA LEU A 47 -3.07 3.12 -2.50
C LEU A 47 -3.21 4.03 -1.28
N GLY A 48 -4.40 4.63 -1.13
CA GLY A 48 -4.73 5.40 0.07
C GLY A 48 -5.23 4.50 1.20
N ALA A 49 -5.29 5.06 2.41
CA ALA A 49 -5.74 4.33 3.61
C ALA A 49 -7.21 3.89 3.54
N HIS A 50 -8.02 4.60 2.76
CA HIS A 50 -9.45 4.34 2.64
C HIS A 50 -9.92 4.08 1.21
N GLU A 51 -9.13 4.44 0.20
CA GLU A 51 -9.57 4.38 -1.19
C GLU A 51 -8.40 4.14 -2.14
N ILE A 52 -8.75 3.76 -3.38
CA ILE A 52 -7.80 3.59 -4.47
C ILE A 52 -8.11 4.63 -5.55
N LEU A 53 -7.13 5.47 -5.82
CA LEU A 53 -7.23 6.58 -6.76
C LEU A 53 -6.33 6.35 -7.96
N ASP A 54 -6.72 6.86 -9.12
CA ASP A 54 -5.83 6.85 -10.29
C ASP A 54 -4.62 7.74 -10.00
N TRP A 55 -3.42 7.24 -10.26
CA TRP A 55 -2.21 8.02 -10.07
C TRP A 55 -2.08 9.05 -11.19
N THR A 56 -2.41 10.30 -10.87
CA THR A 56 -2.36 11.44 -11.81
C THR A 56 -1.30 12.47 -11.44
N LYS A 57 -0.68 12.33 -10.26
CA LYS A 57 0.38 13.22 -9.77
C LYS A 57 1.67 12.99 -10.60
N LYS A 58 2.49 14.04 -10.73
CA LYS A 58 3.77 14.01 -11.47
C LYS A 58 4.98 13.89 -10.55
N ASP A 59 4.76 13.47 -9.31
CA ASP A 59 5.83 13.33 -8.33
C ASP A 59 6.78 12.20 -8.72
N LYS A 60 8.02 12.32 -8.25
CA LYS A 60 9.04 11.30 -8.52
C LYS A 60 8.72 10.04 -7.72
N LEU A 61 8.53 8.94 -8.43
CA LEU A 61 8.35 7.61 -7.85
C LEU A 61 9.69 6.91 -7.60
N THR A 62 9.84 6.30 -6.44
CA THR A 62 10.96 5.42 -6.07
C THR A 62 10.40 4.03 -5.80
N SER A 63 10.96 2.99 -6.44
CA SER A 63 10.49 1.61 -6.20
C SER A 63 10.71 1.20 -4.75
N TYR A 64 9.71 0.54 -4.16
CA TYR A 64 9.70 0.15 -2.75
C TYR A 64 10.87 -0.77 -2.37
N GLU A 65 11.39 -1.59 -3.31
CA GLU A 65 12.58 -2.43 -3.10
C GLU A 65 13.85 -1.62 -2.78
N LYS A 66 13.82 -0.31 -3.05
CA LYS A 66 14.90 0.64 -2.77
C LYS A 66 14.56 1.61 -1.65
N SER A 67 13.42 1.41 -0.97
CA SER A 67 13.03 2.21 0.19
C SER A 67 13.91 1.86 1.39
N ALA A 68 14.20 2.86 2.22
CA ALA A 68 14.95 2.69 3.47
C ALA A 68 14.11 2.02 4.57
N TRP A 69 12.79 1.93 4.36
CA TRP A 69 11.88 1.18 5.21
C TRP A 69 12.00 -0.29 4.82
N GLU A 70 13.02 -0.92 5.39
CA GLU A 70 13.29 -2.35 5.25
C GLU A 70 12.04 -3.11 5.72
N VAL A 71 11.19 -3.50 4.77
CA VAL A 71 10.08 -4.43 4.99
C VAL A 71 10.73 -5.66 5.61
N GLN A 72 10.55 -5.85 6.93
CA GLN A 72 11.20 -6.93 7.69
C GLN A 72 10.82 -8.34 7.21
N ASN A 73 10.03 -8.43 6.15
CA ASN A 73 9.52 -9.65 5.57
C ASN A 73 9.93 -9.76 4.10
N ASN A 74 10.75 -10.77 3.79
CA ASN A 74 11.19 -11.16 2.44
C ASN A 74 10.07 -11.74 1.55
N PHE A 75 8.82 -11.25 1.67
CA PHE A 75 7.72 -11.75 0.86
C PHE A 75 7.69 -11.04 -0.49
N ASN A 76 7.88 -11.79 -1.57
CA ASN A 76 7.72 -11.27 -2.92
C ASN A 76 6.22 -11.20 -3.29
N VAL A 77 5.68 -9.98 -3.26
CA VAL A 77 4.31 -9.65 -3.69
C VAL A 77 4.22 -9.27 -5.17
N ILE A 78 5.35 -9.00 -5.83
CA ILE A 78 5.39 -8.64 -7.25
C ILE A 78 5.10 -9.89 -8.10
N GLY A 79 4.27 -9.70 -9.13
CA GLY A 79 3.75 -10.76 -9.98
C GLY A 79 2.59 -11.55 -9.35
N LYS A 80 2.04 -11.11 -8.22
CA LYS A 80 0.89 -11.76 -7.58
C LYS A 80 -0.42 -11.11 -8.00
N LYS A 81 -1.45 -11.92 -8.19
CA LYS A 81 -2.79 -11.39 -8.46
C LYS A 81 -3.49 -10.95 -7.20
N VAL A 82 -4.27 -9.88 -7.29
CA VAL A 82 -5.20 -9.46 -6.25
C VAL A 82 -6.37 -10.43 -6.23
N THR A 83 -6.61 -11.06 -5.08
CA THR A 83 -7.71 -12.02 -4.89
C THR A 83 -8.91 -11.39 -4.20
N LYS A 84 -8.68 -10.36 -3.39
CA LYS A 84 -9.74 -9.64 -2.67
C LYS A 84 -9.25 -8.26 -2.26
N VAL A 85 -10.18 -7.30 -2.20
CA VAL A 85 -9.96 -6.01 -1.56
C VAL A 85 -10.86 -5.91 -0.35
N ILE A 86 -10.26 -5.58 0.80
CA ILE A 86 -10.96 -5.36 2.06
C ILE A 86 -10.80 -3.88 2.39
N GLN A 87 -11.93 -3.21 2.59
CA GLN A 87 -11.98 -1.83 3.06
C GLN A 87 -12.59 -1.88 4.46
N ARG A 88 -11.82 -1.45 5.46
CA ARG A 88 -12.28 -1.31 6.84
C ARG A 88 -12.62 0.15 7.07
N ASP A 89 -13.88 0.40 7.38
CA ASP A 89 -14.35 1.73 7.73
C ASP A 89 -13.76 2.18 9.07
N SER A 90 -13.69 3.50 9.24
CA SER A 90 -13.07 4.19 10.38
C SER A 90 -13.73 3.90 11.74
N GLU A 91 -14.89 3.24 11.77
CA GLU A 91 -15.57 2.85 13.02
C GLU A 91 -14.89 1.65 13.71
N GLU A 92 -14.19 0.77 12.98
CA GLU A 92 -13.51 -0.41 13.54
C GLU A 92 -11.99 -0.23 13.72
N TYR A 93 -11.37 0.71 13.01
CA TYR A 93 -9.95 1.04 13.11
C TYR A 93 -9.80 2.57 13.07
N TYR A 94 -9.07 3.14 14.03
CA TYR A 94 -9.00 4.60 14.27
C TYR A 94 -8.64 5.43 13.03
N ASP A 95 -7.90 4.83 12.08
CA ASP A 95 -7.44 5.48 10.86
C ASP A 95 -7.98 4.82 9.56
N GLY A 96 -8.93 3.87 9.69
CA GLY A 96 -9.36 2.97 8.60
C GLY A 96 -8.21 2.18 7.96
N SER A 97 -8.53 1.25 7.07
CA SER A 97 -7.50 0.48 6.36
C SER A 97 -8.03 -0.11 5.08
N LEU A 98 -7.23 -0.01 4.02
CA LEU A 98 -7.45 -0.68 2.76
C LEU A 98 -6.39 -1.76 2.59
N ILE A 99 -6.87 -3.00 2.48
CA ILE A 99 -6.05 -4.19 2.39
C ILE A 99 -6.28 -4.85 1.04
N LEU A 100 -5.20 -5.09 0.31
CA LEU A 100 -5.21 -5.94 -0.88
C LEU A 100 -4.72 -7.33 -0.47
N LEU A 101 -5.60 -8.33 -0.60
CA LEU A 101 -5.20 -9.72 -0.50
C LEU A 101 -4.72 -10.18 -1.87
N LEU A 102 -3.62 -10.91 -1.86
CA LEU A 102 -2.92 -11.42 -3.02
C LEU A 102 -2.83 -12.95 -2.97
N GLU A 103 -2.54 -13.56 -4.11
CA GLU A 103 -2.24 -14.98 -4.21
C GLU A 103 -1.11 -15.42 -3.25
N ASN A 104 -1.15 -16.69 -2.83
CA ASN A 104 -0.24 -17.28 -1.84
C ASN A 104 -0.40 -16.69 -0.42
N ASN A 105 -1.62 -16.25 -0.11
CA ASN A 105 -2.01 -15.69 1.17
C ASN A 105 -1.13 -14.51 1.60
N LEU A 106 -0.77 -13.65 0.64
CA LEU A 106 -0.03 -12.43 0.90
C LEU A 106 -0.99 -11.25 0.98
N MET A 107 -0.68 -10.26 1.81
CA MET A 107 -1.45 -9.04 1.90
C MET A 107 -0.54 -7.83 1.87
N ILE A 108 -1.03 -6.75 1.27
CA ILE A 108 -0.48 -5.41 1.42
C ILE A 108 -1.53 -4.49 2.04
N GLU A 109 -1.09 -3.66 2.97
CA GLU A 109 -1.95 -2.77 3.74
C GLU A 109 -1.25 -1.43 3.93
N HIS A 110 -1.95 -0.34 3.63
CA HIS A 110 -1.51 1.01 3.96
C HIS A 110 -2.12 1.41 5.30
N GLN A 111 -1.26 1.82 6.24
CA GLN A 111 -1.66 2.40 7.52
C GLN A 111 -1.07 3.80 7.66
N THR A 112 -1.76 4.67 8.39
CA THR A 112 -1.39 6.08 8.58
C THR A 112 -1.07 6.43 10.04
N THR A 113 -1.05 5.43 10.92
CA THR A 113 -0.74 5.61 12.34
C THR A 113 0.72 6.05 12.49
N ASN A 114 0.93 7.34 12.78
CA ASN A 114 2.23 8.02 12.85
C ASN A 114 2.96 8.18 11.49
N GLY A 115 2.21 8.57 10.46
CA GLY A 115 2.70 8.75 9.09
C GLY A 115 2.34 7.59 8.19
N ASP A 116 2.72 7.66 6.93
CA ASP A 116 2.41 6.64 5.93
C ASP A 116 3.32 5.42 6.08
N GLN A 117 2.70 4.23 6.11
CA GLN A 117 3.37 2.96 6.31
C GLN A 117 2.77 1.88 5.42
N LEU A 118 3.63 1.15 4.70
CA LEU A 118 3.25 -0.02 3.91
C LEU A 118 3.58 -1.31 4.68
N PHE A 119 2.56 -2.10 4.99
CA PHE A 119 2.72 -3.41 5.60
C PHE A 119 2.57 -4.51 4.56
N ILE A 120 3.50 -5.46 4.56
CA ILE A 120 3.46 -6.67 3.72
C ILE A 120 3.57 -7.90 4.61
N ASN A 121 2.54 -8.73 4.59
CA ASN A 121 2.42 -9.89 5.48
C ASN A 121 1.81 -11.11 4.80
N LYS A 122 1.94 -12.27 5.44
CA LYS A 122 1.09 -13.42 5.17
C LYS A 122 -0.15 -13.37 6.04
N TYR A 123 -1.30 -13.71 5.48
CA TYR A 123 -2.50 -13.99 6.25
C TYR A 123 -2.79 -15.49 6.25
N LYS A 124 -3.57 -15.94 7.23
CA LYS A 124 -4.15 -17.29 7.20
C LYS A 124 -5.55 -17.15 6.65
N ALA A 125 -5.82 -17.74 5.49
CA ALA A 125 -7.20 -17.86 5.03
C ALA A 125 -7.96 -18.74 6.03
N GLU A 126 -9.12 -18.27 6.50
CA GLU A 126 -10.06 -19.15 7.19
C GLU A 126 -10.73 -20.03 6.11
N ASP A 127 -10.71 -21.35 6.34
CA ASP A 127 -11.25 -22.37 5.43
C ASP A 127 -12.79 -22.28 5.28
#